data_AF-A0A940IMH3-F1
#
_entry.id   AF-A0A940IMH3-F1
#
_cell.length_a   1.000
_cell.length_b   1.000
_cell.length_c   1.000
_cell.angle_alpha   90.00
_cell.angle_beta   90.00
_cell.angle_gamma   90.00
#
_symmetry.space_group_name_H-M   'P 1'
#
loop_
_entity.id
_entity.type
_entity.pdbx_description
1 polymer ?
#
loop_
_entity_poly.entity_id
_entity_poly.type
_entity_poly.pdbx_seq_one_letter_code
_entity_poly.pdbx_strand_id
1 'polypeptide(L)' 'MMRELSLLQVAEGLSKTIINATDQELEAFQKIIQESLKLREGHKNLHKLIQNFSGKNINAS' A
#
# COMPACT_ATOMS: atom_id res chain seq x y z
N MET A 1 5.67 -19.28 11.54
CA MET A 1 7.13 -19.08 11.55
C MET A 1 7.42 -17.72 10.93
N MET A 2 7.91 -16.76 11.71
CA MET A 2 8.62 -15.61 11.12
C MET A 2 9.88 -16.17 10.45
N ARG A 3 10.08 -15.91 9.16
CA ARG A 3 11.35 -16.23 8.51
C ARG A 3 12.40 -15.30 9.11
N GLU A 4 13.39 -15.85 9.79
CA GLU A 4 14.60 -15.10 10.13
C GLU A 4 15.35 -14.83 8.83
N LEU A 5 15.15 -13.63 8.28
CA LEU A 5 15.90 -13.15 7.14
C LEU A 5 17.21 -12.57 7.65
N SER A 6 18.33 -12.96 7.04
CA SER A 6 19.60 -12.29 7.31
C SER A 6 19.54 -10.85 6.80
N LEU A 7 20.31 -9.94 7.41
CA LEU A 7 20.40 -8.54 6.95
C LEU A 7 20.77 -8.45 5.46
N LEU A 8 21.59 -9.38 4.97
CA LEU A 8 21.96 -9.49 3.57
C LEU A 8 20.73 -9.81 2.69
N GLN A 9 19.90 -10.76 3.08
CA GLN A 9 18.68 -11.12 2.35
C GLN A 9 17.64 -9.99 2.36
N VAL A 10 17.58 -9.21 3.44
CA VAL A 10 16.75 -8.00 3.49
C VAL A 10 17.31 -6.94 2.53
N ALA A 11 18.63 -6.73 2.52
CA ALA A 11 19.28 -5.76 1.65
C ALA A 11 19.18 -6.13 0.16
N GLU A 12 19.30 -7.40 -0.20
CA GLU A 12 19.15 -7.90 -1.58
C GLU A 12 17.77 -7.60 -2.19
N GLY A 13 16.73 -7.51 -1.35
CA GLY A 13 15.38 -7.16 -1.77
C GLY A 13 15.12 -5.65 -1.88
N LEU A 14 16.03 -4.81 -1.39
CA LEU A 14 15.87 -3.36 -1.39
C LEU A 14 16.60 -2.73 -2.59
N SER A 15 15.95 -1.74 -3.21
CA SER A 15 16.61 -0.94 -4.24
C SER A 15 17.81 -0.21 -3.64
N LYS A 16 18.91 -0.11 -4.39
CA LYS A 16 20.11 0.65 -3.98
C LYS A 16 19.79 2.10 -3.58
N THR A 17 18.73 2.67 -4.15
CA THR A 17 18.23 4.01 -3.80
C THR A 17 17.71 4.06 -2.37
N ILE A 18 17.07 3.00 -1.88
CA ILE A 18 16.58 2.93 -0.48
C ILE A 18 17.76 2.66 0.47
N ILE A 19 18.70 1.79 0.09
CA ILE A 19 19.85 1.42 0.92
C ILE A 19 20.76 2.64 1.17
N ASN A 20 20.92 3.50 0.17
CA ASN A 20 21.79 4.67 0.23
C ASN A 20 21.04 5.97 0.60
N ALA A 21 19.74 5.89 0.93
CA ALA A 21 18.95 7.05 1.28
C ALA A 21 19.35 7.59 2.66
N THR A 22 19.28 8.90 2.80
CA THR A 22 19.35 9.58 4.11
C THR A 22 18.09 9.31 4.92
N ASP A 23 18.17 9.48 6.24
CA ASP A 23 17.00 9.34 7.14
C ASP A 23 15.84 10.25 6.71
N GLN A 24 16.15 11.47 6.24
CA GLN A 24 15.14 12.42 5.74
C GLN A 24 14.44 11.91 4.48
N GLU A 25 15.18 11.32 3.54
CA GLU A 25 14.62 10.72 2.33
C GLU A 25 13.76 9.49 2.66
N LEU A 26 14.18 8.66 3.61
CA LEU A 26 13.40 7.53 4.10
C LEU A 26 12.09 7.97 4.75
N GLU A 27 12.11 9.03 5.56
CA GLU A 27 10.89 9.57 6.17
C GLU A 27 9.93 10.15 5.12
N ALA A 28 10.45 10.88 4.14
CA ALA A 28 9.66 11.39 3.02
C ALA A 28 9.04 10.24 2.21
N PHE A 29 9.81 9.20 1.92
CA PHE A 29 9.33 8.01 1.24
C PHE A 29 8.26 7.26 2.04
N GLN A 30 8.45 7.15 3.36
CA GLN A 30 7.45 6.56 4.26
C GLN A 30 6.12 7.35 4.19
N LYS A 31 6.15 8.68 4.16
CA LYS A 31 4.95 9.51 3.99
C LYS A 31 4.23 9.22 2.67
N ILE A 32 4.98 9.07 1.57
CA ILE A 32 4.43 8.70 0.26
C ILE A 32 3.74 7.34 0.32
N ILE A 33 4.36 6.34 0.97
CA ILE A 33 3.76 5.02 1.15
C ILE A 33 2.46 5.11 1.94
N GLN A 34 2.44 5.88 3.04
CA GLN A 34 1.24 6.04 3.86
C GLN A 34 0.06 6.65 3.07
N GLU A 35 0.31 7.72 2.31
CA GLU A 35 -0.74 8.33 1.49
C GLU A 35 -1.21 7.39 0.36
N SER A 36 -0.30 6.61 -0.22
CA SER A 36 -0.64 5.60 -1.24
C SER A 36 -1.53 4.49 -0.66
N LEU A 37 -1.28 4.06 0.57
CA LEU A 37 -2.12 3.08 1.27
C LEU A 37 -3.52 3.63 1.55
N LYS A 38 -3.61 4.88 2.04
CA LYS A 38 -4.90 5.56 2.25
C LYS A 38 -5.70 5.66 0.95
N LEU A 39 -5.06 6.06 -0.14
CA LEU A 39 -5.69 6.13 -1.47
C LEU A 39 -6.23 4.76 -1.89
N ARG A 40 -5.44 3.69 -1.74
CA ARG A 40 -5.86 2.33 -2.07
C ARG A 40 -7.10 1.89 -1.28
N GLU A 41 -7.13 2.15 0.02
CA GLU A 41 -8.30 1.82 0.84
C GLU A 41 -9.52 2.68 0.48
N GLY A 42 -9.32 3.96 0.15
CA GLY A 42 -10.35 4.82 -0.41
C GLY A 42 -10.97 4.27 -1.69
N HIS A 43 -10.13 3.79 -2.63
CA HIS A 43 -10.59 3.12 -3.85
C HIS A 43 -11.41 1.86 -3.57
N LYS A 44 -10.95 1.00 -2.65
CA LYS A 44 -11.71 -0.20 -2.26
C LYS A 44 -13.07 0.16 -1.66
N ASN A 45 -13.13 1.19 -0.83
CA ASN A 45 -14.37 1.66 -0.23
C ASN A 45 -15.34 2.20 -1.29
N LEU A 46 -14.85 3.04 -2.21
CA LEU A 46 -15.64 3.54 -3.34
C LEU A 46 -16.17 2.39 -4.20
N HIS A 47 -15.33 1.41 -4.51
CA HIS A 47 -15.76 0.24 -5.28
C HIS A 47 -16.91 -0.50 -4.59
N LYS A 48 -16.82 -0.74 -3.28
CA LYS A 48 -17.93 -1.35 -2.50
C LYS A 48 -19.21 -0.51 -2.55
N LEU A 49 -19.11 0.81 -2.45
CA LEU A 49 -20.28 1.70 -2.55
C LEU A 49 -20.95 1.61 -3.91
N ILE A 50 -20.17 1.59 -5.00
CA ILE A 50 -20.68 1.43 -6.36
C ILE A 50 -21.39 0.08 -6.50
N GLN A 51 -20.77 -1.01 -6.07
CA GLN A 51 -21.36 -2.36 -6.14
C GLN A 51 -22.68 -2.42 -5.36
N ASN A 52 -22.72 -1.84 -4.16
CA ASN A 52 -23.94 -1.79 -3.34
C ASN A 52 -25.05 -0.94 -3.99
N PHE A 53 -24.69 0.17 -4.64
CA PHE A 53 -25.64 1.00 -5.37
C PHE A 53 -26.21 0.29 -6.60
N SER A 54 -25.34 -0.29 -7.44
CA SER A 54 -25.74 -1.07 -8.61
C SER A 54 -26.59 -2.28 -8.24
N GLY A 55 -26.20 -3.04 -7.21
CA GLY A 55 -26.94 -4.21 -6.74
C GLY A 55 -28.32 -3.88 -6.17
N LYS A 56 -28.49 -2.71 -5.55
CA LYS A 56 -29.81 -2.22 -5.08
C LYS A 56 -30.75 -1.87 -6.23
N ASN A 57 -30.22 -1.37 -7.35
CA ASN A 57 -31.04 -0.99 -8.50
C ASN A 57 -31.42 -2.18 -9.40
N ILE A 58 -30.67 -3.29 -9.35
CA ILE A 58 -30.97 -4.52 -10.10
C ILE A 58 -32.16 -5.29 -9.50
N ASN A 59 -32.42 -5.14 -8.19
CA ASN A 59 -33.51 -5.83 -7.49
C ASN A 59 -34.80 -5.00 -7.36
N ALA A 60 -34.87 -3.82 -8.00
CA ALA A 60 -36.03 -2.93 -7.96
C ALA A 60 -36.87 -2.97 -9.26
N SER A 61 -36.70 -4.01 -10.08
CA SER A 61 -37.46 -4.25 -11.33
C SER A 61 -38.27 -5.53 -11.24
#